data_AF-A0A1L5L3M3-F1
#
_entry.id   AF-A0A1L5L3M3-F1
#
_cell.length_a   1.000
_cell.length_b   1.000
_cell.length_c   1.000
_cell.angle_alpha   90.00
_cell.angle_beta   90.00
_cell.angle_gamma   90.00
#
_symmetry.space_group_name_H-M   'P 1'
#
loop_
_entity.id
_entity.type
_entity.pdbx_description
1 polymer ?
#
loop_
_entity_poly.entity_id
_entity_poly.type
_entity_poly.pdbx_seq_one_letter_code
_entity_poly.pdbx_strand_id
1 'polypeptide(L)'
;MSKHSRSKTVWRVILAIVSVLVIVALATVAVIYRPTWIHADSPVTQRSSVSRTVSPRQLETYCPARMTIADTDAYGDSEYQASNGNIMSSARYASFGSVFRSSVGLLGADEATSSLVLNKDDAGSDDDIFMASGTVDDGAQLQNTRLLSASDGTGAASSVMSWATEGDLKGVSAASCVAPALKQSLMVSGTKTGMTQQLVVANPSA
;
A
#
# COMPACT_ATOMS: atom_id res chain seq x y z
N MET A 1 -24.37 -47.92 79.66
CA MET A 1 -24.40 -47.70 78.19
C MET A 1 -23.06 -47.17 77.71
N SER A 2 -22.67 -47.57 76.48
CA SER A 2 -21.71 -46.90 75.56
C SER A 2 -20.24 -46.70 75.97
N LYS A 3 -19.36 -47.65 75.61
CA LYS A 3 -17.92 -47.36 75.36
C LYS A 3 -17.42 -47.78 73.97
N HIS A 4 -18.04 -48.77 73.34
CA HIS A 4 -17.57 -49.27 72.04
C HIS A 4 -17.96 -48.42 70.81
N SER A 5 -19.04 -47.64 70.89
CA SER A 5 -19.50 -46.79 69.77
C SER A 5 -18.61 -45.54 69.57
N ARG A 6 -18.14 -44.91 70.66
CA ARG A 6 -17.30 -43.69 70.59
C ARG A 6 -15.93 -43.96 69.92
N SER A 7 -15.35 -45.15 70.11
CA SER A 7 -14.04 -45.50 69.55
C SER A 7 -14.03 -45.53 68.00
N LYS A 8 -15.08 -46.05 67.37
CA LYS A 8 -15.20 -46.07 65.90
C LYS A 8 -15.34 -44.66 65.31
N THR A 9 -16.07 -43.76 65.99
CA THR A 9 -16.23 -42.37 65.55
C THR A 9 -14.92 -41.59 65.71
N VAL A 10 -14.22 -41.77 66.83
CA VAL A 10 -12.91 -41.13 67.06
C VAL A 10 -11.88 -41.58 66.03
N TRP A 11 -11.83 -42.87 65.69
CA TRP A 11 -10.92 -43.39 64.66
C TRP A 11 -11.19 -42.77 63.28
N ARG A 12 -12.45 -42.65 62.87
CA ARG A 12 -12.81 -42.05 61.58
C ARG A 12 -12.45 -40.57 61.51
N VAL A 13 -12.63 -39.82 62.61
CA VAL A 13 -12.25 -38.40 62.68
C VAL A 13 -10.73 -38.25 62.57
N ILE A 14 -9.95 -39.10 63.25
CA ILE A 14 -8.49 -39.09 63.13
C ILE A 14 -8.06 -39.39 61.69
N LEU A 15 -8.66 -40.39 61.04
CA LEU A 15 -8.35 -40.73 59.64
C LEU A 15 -8.68 -39.58 58.67
N ALA A 16 -9.81 -38.89 58.88
CA ALA A 16 -10.21 -37.75 58.06
C ALA A 16 -9.27 -36.54 58.25
N ILE A 17 -8.85 -36.26 59.49
CA ILE A 17 -7.91 -35.18 59.76
C ILE A 17 -6.57 -35.46 59.09
N VAL A 18 -6.07 -36.70 59.18
CA VAL A 18 -4.84 -37.12 58.52
C VAL A 18 -4.95 -37.01 57.01
N SER A 19 -6.07 -37.43 56.40
CA SER A 19 -6.23 -37.31 54.94
C SER A 19 -6.27 -35.87 54.47
N VAL A 20 -6.94 -34.97 55.21
CA VAL A 20 -6.99 -33.55 54.89
C VAL A 20 -5.60 -32.93 54.99
N LEU A 21 -4.82 -33.25 56.03
CA LEU A 21 -3.44 -32.76 56.17
C LEU A 21 -2.55 -33.21 55.01
N VAL A 22 -2.70 -34.46 54.54
CA VAL A 22 -1.95 -34.98 53.39
C VAL A 22 -2.35 -34.24 52.10
N ILE A 23 -3.63 -33.99 51.88
CA ILE A 23 -4.11 -33.26 50.68
C ILE A 23 -3.57 -31.82 50.68
N VAL A 24 -3.63 -31.13 51.82
CA VAL A 24 -3.11 -29.76 51.96
C VAL A 24 -1.60 -29.73 51.70
N ALA A 25 -0.85 -30.69 52.25
CA ALA A 25 0.59 -30.80 51.99
C ALA A 25 0.88 -31.01 50.49
N LEU A 26 0.18 -31.93 49.83
CA LEU A 26 0.33 -32.17 48.38
C LEU A 26 -0.03 -30.93 47.54
N ALA A 27 -1.10 -30.21 47.91
CA ALA A 27 -1.48 -28.98 47.23
C ALA A 27 -0.41 -27.89 47.37
N THR A 28 0.16 -27.71 48.57
CA THR A 28 1.27 -26.74 48.78
C THR A 28 2.52 -27.11 48.00
N VAL A 29 2.86 -28.40 47.94
CA VAL A 29 3.99 -28.89 47.13
C VAL A 29 3.73 -28.63 45.64
N ALA A 30 2.51 -28.87 45.13
CA ALA A 30 2.17 -28.62 43.73
C ALA A 30 2.18 -27.14 43.34
N VAL A 31 1.90 -26.22 44.29
CA VAL A 31 1.98 -24.77 44.06
C VAL A 31 3.43 -24.28 44.01
N ILE A 32 4.29 -24.81 44.90
CA ILE A 32 5.71 -24.43 44.98
C ILE A 32 6.52 -25.08 43.86
N TYR A 33 6.35 -26.39 43.68
CA TYR A 33 6.92 -27.17 42.59
C TYR A 33 5.91 -27.24 41.47
N ARG A 34 5.68 -26.09 40.80
CA ARG A 34 4.85 -26.10 39.59
C ARG A 34 5.44 -27.10 38.61
N PRO A 35 4.71 -28.16 38.24
CA PRO A 35 5.20 -29.14 37.29
C PRO A 35 5.47 -28.45 35.96
N THR A 36 6.74 -28.33 35.59
CA THR A 36 7.18 -27.75 34.31
C THR A 36 6.71 -28.54 33.09
N TRP A 37 6.08 -29.71 33.29
CA TRP A 37 5.46 -30.52 32.24
C TRP A 37 3.99 -30.17 31.98
N ILE A 38 3.29 -29.53 32.93
CA ILE A 38 1.96 -28.97 32.69
C ILE A 38 2.18 -27.57 32.09
N HIS A 39 2.52 -27.56 30.81
CA HIS A 39 2.53 -26.34 30.02
C HIS A 39 1.08 -25.89 29.90
N ALA A 40 0.65 -24.91 30.70
CA ALA A 40 -0.46 -24.07 30.27
C ALA A 40 -0.04 -23.52 28.91
N ASP A 41 -0.84 -23.77 27.87
CA ASP A 41 -0.61 -23.28 26.50
C ASP A 41 -0.22 -21.81 26.59
N SER A 42 1.09 -21.58 26.59
CA SER A 42 1.65 -20.25 26.51
C SER A 42 1.48 -19.96 25.03
N PRO A 43 0.58 -19.05 24.61
CA PRO A 43 0.47 -18.74 23.20
C PRO A 43 1.86 -18.26 22.79
N VAL A 44 2.54 -19.07 21.99
CA VAL A 44 3.79 -18.67 21.35
C VAL A 44 3.37 -17.50 20.48
N THR A 45 3.56 -16.28 20.97
CA THR A 45 3.43 -15.08 20.15
C THR A 45 4.67 -15.01 19.27
N GLN A 46 4.90 -16.02 18.44
CA GLN A 46 5.67 -15.84 17.22
C GLN A 46 4.83 -14.91 16.37
N ARG A 47 5.16 -13.62 16.42
CA ARG A 47 4.84 -12.71 15.32
C ARG A 47 5.55 -13.25 14.09
N SER A 48 4.96 -14.24 13.44
CA SER A 48 5.37 -14.72 12.12
C SER A 48 4.94 -13.68 11.10
N SER A 49 5.65 -12.56 11.05
CA SER A 49 5.57 -11.64 9.92
C SER A 49 6.58 -12.11 8.87
N VAL A 50 6.10 -12.71 7.79
CA VAL A 50 6.92 -12.99 6.61
C VAL A 50 6.76 -11.81 5.66
N SER A 51 7.86 -11.09 5.41
CA SER A 51 7.90 -10.06 4.37
C SER A 51 8.29 -10.68 3.05
N ARG A 52 7.53 -10.40 1.98
CA ARG A 52 7.89 -10.78 0.62
C ARG A 52 7.73 -9.57 -0.30
N THR A 53 8.82 -9.20 -0.97
CA THR A 53 8.75 -8.23 -2.06
C THR A 53 8.18 -8.93 -3.29
N VAL A 54 7.10 -8.38 -3.84
CA VAL A 54 6.54 -8.78 -5.13
C VAL A 54 6.77 -7.65 -6.11
N SER A 55 7.37 -7.96 -7.25
CA SER A 55 7.61 -6.96 -8.30
C SER A 55 6.41 -6.96 -9.25
N PRO A 56 5.70 -5.82 -9.40
CA PRO A 56 4.56 -5.75 -10.29
C PRO A 56 5.00 -5.84 -11.75
N ARG A 57 4.18 -6.50 -12.58
CA ARG A 57 4.36 -6.53 -14.05
C ARG A 57 3.60 -5.42 -14.77
N GLN A 58 2.80 -4.63 -14.05
CA GLN A 58 2.12 -3.45 -14.58
C GLN A 58 2.56 -2.26 -13.74
N LEU A 59 3.09 -1.24 -14.41
CA LEU A 59 3.56 0.00 -13.84
C LEU A 59 2.65 1.11 -14.35
N GLU A 60 2.15 1.93 -13.45
CA GLU A 60 1.36 3.11 -13.77
C GLU A 60 2.12 4.34 -13.29
N THR A 61 2.16 5.40 -14.09
CA THR A 61 2.83 6.66 -13.73
C THR A 61 1.92 7.82 -14.08
N TYR A 62 1.62 8.64 -13.07
CA TYR A 62 0.79 9.84 -13.21
C TYR A 62 1.65 11.03 -13.64
N CYS A 63 1.25 11.67 -14.73
CA CYS A 63 1.84 12.88 -15.24
C CYS A 63 0.86 14.05 -15.05
N PRO A 64 1.25 15.11 -14.31
CA PRO A 64 0.34 16.22 -14.07
C PRO A 64 0.01 16.97 -15.37
N ALA A 65 -1.12 17.67 -15.36
CA ALA A 65 -1.48 18.59 -16.42
C ALA A 65 -0.46 19.74 -16.51
N ARG A 66 -0.49 20.50 -17.62
CA ARG A 66 0.27 21.76 -17.73
C ARG A 66 -0.11 22.74 -16.61
N MET A 67 0.75 23.71 -16.35
CA MET A 67 0.41 24.83 -15.46
C MET A 67 -0.85 25.56 -15.94
N THR A 68 -1.67 26.01 -15.01
CA THR A 68 -2.89 26.81 -15.26
C THR A 68 -3.21 27.62 -14.02
N ILE A 69 -3.97 28.71 -14.17
CA ILE A 69 -4.55 29.43 -13.06
C ILE A 69 -5.58 28.49 -12.41
N ALA A 70 -5.56 28.42 -11.08
CA ALA A 70 -6.41 27.53 -10.30
C ALA A 70 -7.91 27.92 -10.38
N ASP A 71 -8.18 29.20 -10.65
CA ASP A 71 -9.51 29.76 -10.81
C ASP A 71 -9.60 30.43 -12.19
N THR A 72 -10.35 29.82 -13.10
CA THR A 72 -10.63 30.37 -14.44
C THR A 72 -11.98 31.05 -14.51
N ASP A 73 -12.70 31.16 -13.38
CA ASP A 73 -14.00 31.80 -13.37
C ASP A 73 -13.86 33.30 -13.59
N ALA A 74 -14.76 33.83 -14.41
CA ALA A 74 -14.80 35.24 -14.76
C ALA A 74 -15.53 36.02 -13.64
N TYR A 75 -14.76 36.55 -12.68
CA TYR A 75 -15.28 37.50 -11.70
C TYR A 75 -14.98 38.95 -12.13
N GLY A 76 -15.96 39.83 -11.99
CA GLY A 76 -15.81 41.24 -12.34
C GLY A 76 -15.85 41.51 -13.86
N ASP A 77 -15.43 42.71 -14.23
CA ASP A 77 -15.26 43.12 -15.63
C ASP A 77 -14.00 42.50 -16.26
N SER A 78 -13.97 42.43 -17.58
CA SER A 78 -12.92 41.74 -18.34
C SER A 78 -11.51 42.31 -18.16
N GLU A 79 -11.36 43.52 -17.61
CA GLU A 79 -10.07 44.15 -17.36
C GLU A 79 -9.33 43.51 -16.17
N TYR A 80 -10.04 42.93 -15.19
CA TYR A 80 -9.45 42.29 -14.00
C TYR A 80 -9.51 40.76 -14.01
N GLN A 81 -9.97 40.17 -15.12
CA GLN A 81 -10.02 38.72 -15.25
C GLN A 81 -8.61 38.15 -15.49
N ALA A 82 -8.24 37.18 -14.67
CA ALA A 82 -6.95 36.53 -14.78
C ALA A 82 -6.91 35.66 -16.05
N SER A 83 -5.82 35.77 -16.81
CA SER A 83 -5.66 35.08 -18.08
C SER A 83 -4.47 34.13 -18.06
N ASN A 84 -4.71 32.89 -18.49
CA ASN A 84 -3.66 31.90 -18.72
C ASN A 84 -2.69 32.33 -19.84
N GLY A 85 -3.10 33.23 -20.75
CA GLY A 85 -2.29 33.64 -21.89
C GLY A 85 -1.92 32.47 -22.80
N ASN A 86 -0.65 32.39 -23.19
CA ASN A 86 -0.15 31.46 -24.20
C ASN A 86 0.58 30.25 -23.61
N ILE A 87 -0.11 29.46 -22.78
CA ILE A 87 0.48 28.27 -22.17
C ILE A 87 0.71 27.18 -23.21
N MET A 88 1.96 26.74 -23.33
CA MET A 88 2.39 25.59 -24.11
C MET A 88 2.90 24.48 -23.19
N SER A 89 2.85 23.23 -23.67
CA SER A 89 3.36 22.09 -22.90
C SER A 89 4.10 21.06 -23.75
N SER A 90 4.92 20.24 -23.09
CA SER A 90 5.64 19.12 -23.67
C SER A 90 5.78 18.02 -22.63
N ALA A 91 5.73 16.77 -23.08
CA ALA A 91 5.91 15.59 -22.25
C ALA A 91 6.83 14.58 -22.93
N ARG A 92 7.63 13.88 -22.12
CA ARG A 92 8.52 12.81 -22.54
C ARG A 92 8.26 11.57 -21.72
N TYR A 93 8.16 10.44 -22.40
CA TYR A 93 7.86 9.14 -21.84
C TYR A 93 8.92 8.14 -22.25
N ALA A 94 9.37 7.35 -21.29
CA ALA A 94 10.34 6.30 -21.48
C ALA A 94 9.90 5.05 -20.72
N SER A 95 10.18 3.88 -21.28
CA SER A 95 10.12 2.59 -20.58
C SER A 95 11.28 1.71 -21.00
N PHE A 96 11.74 0.88 -20.07
CA PHE A 96 13.03 0.20 -20.15
C PHE A 96 12.89 -1.29 -19.86
N GLY A 97 13.73 -2.09 -20.53
CA GLY A 97 13.87 -3.52 -20.33
C GLY A 97 12.76 -4.32 -20.99
N SER A 98 12.34 -5.44 -20.37
CA SER A 98 11.38 -6.38 -20.98
C SER A 98 9.94 -5.86 -20.98
N VAL A 99 9.65 -4.85 -21.80
CA VAL A 99 8.33 -4.22 -21.96
C VAL A 99 7.51 -5.00 -22.98
N PHE A 100 6.30 -5.41 -22.61
CA PHE A 100 5.33 -5.98 -23.53
C PHE A 100 4.59 -4.88 -24.30
N ARG A 101 4.12 -3.86 -23.57
CA ARG A 101 3.40 -2.72 -24.14
C ARG A 101 3.52 -1.53 -23.19
N SER A 102 3.76 -0.35 -23.74
CA SER A 102 3.64 0.91 -22.99
C SER A 102 2.83 1.92 -23.76
N SER A 103 1.89 2.57 -23.08
CA SER A 103 1.01 3.58 -23.66
C SER A 103 0.67 4.67 -22.67
N VAL A 104 0.32 5.84 -23.17
CA VAL A 104 -0.08 7.00 -22.38
C VAL A 104 -1.48 7.41 -22.81
N GLY A 105 -2.37 7.58 -21.84
CA GLY A 105 -3.73 8.07 -22.04
C GLY A 105 -4.03 9.27 -21.17
N LEU A 106 -5.09 10.01 -21.51
CA LEU A 106 -5.63 11.05 -20.64
C LEU A 106 -6.23 10.40 -19.39
N LEU A 107 -5.93 10.94 -18.21
CA LEU A 107 -6.45 10.40 -16.97
C LEU A 107 -7.97 10.61 -16.90
N GLY A 108 -8.72 9.52 -16.70
CA GLY A 108 -10.18 9.55 -16.60
C GLY A 108 -10.92 9.53 -17.94
N ALA A 109 -10.19 9.42 -19.06
CA ALA A 109 -10.80 9.16 -20.37
C ALA A 109 -11.07 7.66 -20.55
N ASP A 110 -12.13 7.33 -21.29
CA ASP A 110 -12.43 5.93 -21.65
C ASP A 110 -11.28 5.35 -22.49
N GLU A 111 -10.98 4.06 -22.29
CA GLU A 111 -9.90 3.29 -22.98
C GLU A 111 -9.95 3.35 -24.52
N ALA A 112 -11.05 3.84 -25.10
CA ALA A 112 -11.23 4.04 -26.54
C ALA A 112 -10.67 5.38 -27.08
N THR A 113 -10.26 6.29 -26.20
CA THR A 113 -9.56 7.53 -26.62
C THR A 113 -8.14 7.22 -27.09
N SER A 114 -7.69 7.91 -28.14
CA SER A 114 -6.38 7.72 -28.75
C SER A 114 -5.26 7.77 -27.71
N SER A 115 -4.71 6.61 -27.37
CA SER A 115 -3.56 6.50 -26.48
C SER A 115 -2.27 6.60 -27.29
N LEU A 116 -1.32 7.39 -26.79
CA LEU A 116 0.01 7.49 -27.35
C LEU A 116 0.79 6.22 -27.00
N VAL A 117 1.15 5.41 -28.00
CA VAL A 117 1.93 4.20 -27.80
C VAL A 117 3.42 4.54 -27.85
N LEU A 118 4.19 4.03 -26.88
CA LEU A 118 5.65 4.14 -26.91
C LEU A 118 6.22 3.11 -27.88
N ASN A 119 7.09 3.57 -28.77
CA ASN A 119 7.76 2.73 -29.76
C ASN A 119 9.22 2.53 -29.35
N LYS A 120 9.82 1.41 -29.77
CA LYS A 120 11.24 1.15 -29.53
C LYS A 120 12.05 2.28 -30.17
N ASP A 121 13.05 2.77 -29.46
CA ASP A 121 13.98 3.75 -29.99
C ASP A 121 14.95 3.05 -30.95
N ASP A 122 14.90 3.40 -32.23
CA ASP A 122 15.69 2.77 -33.30
C ASP A 122 17.13 3.31 -33.37
N ALA A 123 17.60 4.00 -32.32
CA ALA A 123 18.92 4.66 -32.25
C ALA A 123 20.13 3.70 -32.23
N GLY A 124 19.96 2.46 -32.71
CA GLY A 124 21.05 1.52 -32.98
C GLY A 124 21.62 0.78 -31.77
N SER A 125 20.97 0.83 -30.60
CA SER A 125 21.32 -0.03 -29.47
C SER A 125 20.41 -1.26 -29.40
N ASP A 126 20.98 -2.38 -28.96
CA ASP A 126 20.23 -3.60 -28.64
C ASP A 126 19.34 -3.42 -27.39
N ASP A 127 19.33 -2.25 -26.76
CA ASP A 127 18.59 -2.01 -25.54
C ASP A 127 17.08 -1.90 -25.83
N ASP A 128 16.27 -2.54 -24.98
CA ASP A 128 14.83 -2.43 -25.03
C ASP A 128 14.38 -1.14 -24.35
N ILE A 129 14.55 -0.02 -25.05
CA ILE A 129 14.09 1.31 -24.65
C ILE A 129 12.94 1.70 -25.57
N PHE A 130 11.80 2.05 -24.98
CA PHE A 130 10.64 2.54 -25.70
C PHE A 130 10.39 3.98 -25.29
N MET A 131 10.22 4.85 -26.28
CA MET A 131 10.09 6.29 -26.08
C MET A 131 8.83 6.82 -26.75
N ALA A 132 8.28 7.90 -26.19
CA ALA A 132 7.29 8.74 -26.84
C ALA A 132 7.38 10.17 -26.35
N SER A 133 6.81 11.10 -27.13
CA SER A 133 6.65 12.48 -26.73
C SER A 133 5.28 12.99 -27.12
N GLY A 134 4.73 13.91 -26.32
CA GLY A 134 3.44 14.54 -26.58
C GLY A 134 3.33 15.87 -25.85
N THR A 135 2.10 16.32 -25.63
CA THR A 135 1.77 17.49 -24.79
C THR A 135 0.78 17.07 -23.71
N VAL A 136 0.63 17.88 -22.65
CA VAL A 136 -0.33 17.68 -21.56
C VAL A 136 -1.38 18.79 -21.56
N ASP A 137 -1.77 19.20 -22.77
CA ASP A 137 -2.69 20.31 -23.01
C ASP A 137 -4.13 19.98 -22.65
N ASP A 138 -4.53 18.73 -22.88
CA ASP A 138 -5.88 18.23 -22.63
C ASP A 138 -6.08 17.76 -21.17
N GLY A 139 -5.04 17.84 -20.35
CA GLY A 139 -5.08 17.50 -18.93
C GLY A 139 -3.98 16.55 -18.48
N ALA A 140 -4.16 15.99 -17.28
CA ALA A 140 -3.23 15.06 -16.69
C ALA A 140 -3.24 13.71 -17.41
N GLN A 141 -2.10 13.06 -17.53
CA GLN A 141 -1.93 11.82 -18.28
C GLN A 141 -1.52 10.66 -17.38
N LEU A 142 -1.83 9.44 -17.82
CA LEU A 142 -1.43 8.20 -17.17
C LEU A 142 -0.63 7.36 -18.15
N GLN A 143 0.65 7.14 -17.83
CA GLN A 143 1.49 6.17 -18.52
C GLN A 143 1.25 4.79 -17.91
N ASN A 144 0.81 3.83 -18.72
CA ASN A 144 0.68 2.43 -18.34
C ASN A 144 1.72 1.59 -19.10
N THR A 145 2.58 0.93 -18.35
CA THR A 145 3.65 0.06 -18.88
C THR A 145 3.45 -1.35 -18.36
N ARG A 146 3.21 -2.29 -19.28
CA ARG A 146 3.13 -3.73 -19.00
C ARG A 146 4.45 -4.38 -19.36
N LEU A 147 5.04 -5.07 -18.39
CA LEU A 147 6.30 -5.79 -18.49
C LEU A 147 6.07 -7.30 -18.69
N LEU A 148 6.92 -7.94 -19.49
CA LEU A 148 6.98 -9.40 -19.61
C LEU A 148 7.57 -10.02 -18.33
N SER A 149 8.57 -9.37 -17.77
CA SER A 149 9.21 -9.73 -16.50
C SER A 149 9.58 -8.47 -15.72
N ALA A 150 9.58 -8.56 -14.40
CA ALA A 150 10.05 -7.50 -13.53
C ALA A 150 11.45 -7.89 -13.02
N SER A 151 12.45 -7.14 -13.46
CA SER A 151 13.86 -7.34 -13.15
C SER A 151 14.53 -5.98 -12.88
N ASP A 152 15.71 -6.00 -12.28
CA ASP A 152 16.52 -4.79 -12.13
C ASP A 152 16.75 -4.16 -13.51
N GLY A 153 16.56 -2.84 -13.61
CA GLY A 153 16.62 -2.10 -14.86
C GLY A 153 15.33 -2.07 -15.69
N THR A 154 14.29 -2.83 -15.32
CA THR A 154 12.96 -2.71 -15.93
C THR A 154 12.15 -1.60 -15.25
N GLY A 155 11.50 -0.75 -16.03
CA GLY A 155 10.75 0.37 -15.44
C GLY A 155 10.17 1.34 -16.45
N ALA A 156 9.58 2.42 -15.94
CA ALA A 156 9.09 3.55 -16.71
C ALA A 156 9.54 4.85 -16.06
N ALA A 157 9.87 5.85 -16.87
CA ALA A 157 10.18 7.19 -16.41
C ALA A 157 9.57 8.21 -17.37
N SER A 158 9.00 9.27 -16.82
CA SER A 158 8.36 10.30 -17.62
C SER A 158 8.44 11.66 -16.94
N SER A 159 8.34 12.71 -17.75
CA SER A 159 8.42 14.09 -17.29
C SER A 159 7.61 15.00 -18.18
N VAL A 160 7.06 16.04 -17.58
CA VAL A 160 6.26 17.07 -18.24
C VAL A 160 6.88 18.44 -17.99
N MET A 161 6.70 19.32 -18.96
CA MET A 161 7.11 20.72 -18.91
C MET A 161 6.01 21.57 -19.52
N SER A 162 5.81 22.76 -18.98
CA SER A 162 4.93 23.78 -19.53
C SER A 162 5.58 25.16 -19.40
N TRP A 163 5.28 26.04 -20.34
CA TRP A 163 5.83 27.38 -20.37
C TRP A 163 4.86 28.39 -20.97
N ALA A 164 5.00 29.66 -20.58
CA ALA A 164 4.19 30.76 -21.08
C ALA A 164 4.98 32.08 -21.08
N THR A 165 4.71 32.94 -22.06
CA THR A 165 5.33 34.27 -22.21
C THR A 165 4.33 35.43 -22.08
N GLU A 166 3.04 35.14 -22.23
CA GLU A 166 1.90 36.05 -22.17
C GLU A 166 0.90 35.57 -21.12
N GLY A 167 0.00 36.46 -20.68
CA GLY A 167 -0.95 36.21 -19.58
C GLY A 167 -0.37 36.52 -18.20
N ASP A 168 -1.14 36.18 -17.16
CA ASP A 168 -0.76 36.40 -15.76
C ASP A 168 0.12 35.27 -15.22
N LEU A 169 0.07 34.08 -15.85
CA LEU A 169 1.03 33.01 -15.62
C LEU A 169 2.14 33.06 -16.66
N LYS A 170 3.34 33.46 -16.24
CA LYS A 170 4.54 33.48 -17.09
C LYS A 170 5.65 32.65 -16.47
N GLY A 171 6.47 32.06 -17.33
CA GLY A 171 7.64 31.29 -16.92
C GLY A 171 7.58 29.84 -17.36
N VAL A 172 8.25 28.98 -16.60
CA VAL A 172 8.42 27.55 -16.89
C VAL A 172 8.06 26.75 -15.64
N SER A 173 7.30 25.68 -15.82
CA SER A 173 7.03 24.67 -14.81
C SER A 173 7.37 23.30 -15.38
N ALA A 174 8.09 22.49 -14.61
CA ALA A 174 8.42 21.12 -14.98
C ALA A 174 8.24 20.18 -13.80
N ALA A 175 7.74 18.97 -14.07
CA ALA A 175 7.51 17.96 -13.05
C ALA A 175 7.86 16.59 -13.61
N SER A 176 8.48 15.76 -12.77
CA SER A 176 8.55 14.32 -13.04
C SER A 176 7.19 13.69 -12.81
N CYS A 177 6.86 12.70 -13.63
CA CYS A 177 5.68 11.90 -13.39
C CYS A 177 5.93 10.95 -12.22
N VAL A 178 4.89 10.65 -11.44
CA VAL A 178 4.99 9.91 -10.18
C VAL A 178 4.27 8.57 -10.27
N ALA A 179 4.93 7.50 -9.83
CA ALA A 179 4.29 6.20 -9.69
C ALA A 179 3.37 6.22 -8.46
N PRO A 180 2.05 5.98 -8.60
CA PRO A 180 1.16 5.91 -7.47
C PRO A 180 1.51 4.65 -6.65
N ALA A 181 1.65 4.82 -5.34
CA ALA A 181 1.92 3.72 -4.43
C ALA A 181 0.68 3.44 -3.58
N LEU A 182 0.18 2.21 -3.64
CA LEU A 182 -0.90 1.75 -2.78
C LEU A 182 -0.34 0.89 -1.65
N LYS A 183 -0.56 1.31 -0.40
CA LYS A 183 -0.27 0.49 0.79
C LYS A 183 -1.56 -0.15 1.27
N GLN A 184 -1.72 -1.45 1.03
CA GLN A 184 -2.80 -2.25 1.59
C GLN A 184 -2.28 -3.11 2.74
N SER A 185 -2.92 -3.00 3.90
CA SER A 185 -2.64 -3.85 5.06
C SER A 185 -3.81 -4.81 5.24
N LEU A 186 -3.60 -6.08 4.88
CA LEU A 186 -4.55 -7.14 5.14
C LEU A 186 -4.15 -7.87 6.43
N MET A 187 -4.80 -7.53 7.54
CA MET A 187 -4.64 -8.29 8.79
C MET A 187 -5.52 -9.54 8.71
N VAL A 188 -4.92 -10.67 8.35
CA VAL A 188 -5.60 -11.96 8.45
C VAL A 188 -5.49 -12.41 9.90
N SER A 189 -6.57 -12.24 10.69
CA SER A 189 -6.66 -12.91 11.99
C SER A 189 -6.60 -14.42 11.78
N GLY A 190 -5.79 -15.09 12.61
CA GLY A 190 -5.79 -16.54 12.70
C GLY A 190 -7.19 -17.01 13.09
N THR A 191 -7.93 -17.51 12.09
CA THR A 191 -9.23 -18.19 12.16
C THR A 191 -10.50 -17.31 12.28
N LYS A 192 -11.44 -17.63 11.37
CA LYS A 192 -12.84 -17.17 11.20
C LYS A 192 -13.09 -15.78 10.62
N THR A 193 -13.18 -15.77 9.28
CA THR A 193 -14.09 -14.96 8.44
C THR A 193 -14.47 -13.57 8.95
N GLY A 194 -13.72 -12.57 8.53
CA GLY A 194 -14.10 -11.17 8.55
C GLY A 194 -13.23 -10.39 7.58
N MET A 195 -13.80 -9.88 6.50
CA MET A 195 -13.13 -9.00 5.55
C MET A 195 -13.36 -7.55 6.01
N THR A 196 -12.29 -6.81 6.30
CA THR A 196 -12.33 -5.35 6.45
C THR A 196 -11.37 -4.73 5.45
N GLN A 197 -11.90 -4.00 4.47
CA GLN A 197 -11.13 -3.20 3.52
C GLN A 197 -11.17 -1.74 3.96
N GLN A 198 -10.00 -1.10 4.09
CA GLN A 198 -9.90 0.34 4.29
C GLN A 198 -9.22 0.94 3.07
N LEU A 199 -9.99 1.71 2.29
CA LEU A 199 -9.48 2.52 1.18
C LEU A 199 -8.97 3.84 1.77
N VAL A 200 -7.66 4.07 1.72
CA VAL A 200 -7.07 5.38 2.02
C VAL A 200 -6.90 6.13 0.70
N VAL A 201 -7.78 7.10 0.46
CA VAL A 201 -7.68 8.02 -0.68
C VAL A 201 -6.75 9.16 -0.26
N ALA A 202 -5.61 9.30 -0.94
CA ALA A 202 -4.81 10.51 -0.86
C ALA A 202 -5.36 11.51 -1.87
N ASN A 203 -5.85 12.65 -1.39
CA ASN A 203 -6.31 13.75 -2.23
C ASN A 203 -5.11 14.41 -2.93
N PRO A 204 -5.04 14.43 -4.28
CA PRO A 204 -3.96 15.11 -5.00
C PRO A 204 -4.12 16.64 -5.08
N SER A 205 -5.11 17.21 -4.40
CA SER A 205 -5.30 18.67 -4.31
C SER A 205 -5.16 19.16 -2.87
N ALA A 206 -3.93 19.51 -2.50
CA ALA A 206 -3.60 20.39 -1.38
C ALA A 206 -2.32 21.16 -1.72
#